data_AF-A0A8T5B5F9-F1
#
_entry.id   AF-A0A8T5B5F9-F1
#
_cell.length_a   1.000
_cell.length_b   1.000
_cell.length_c   1.000
_cell.angle_alpha   90.00
_cell.angle_beta   90.00
_cell.angle_gamma   90.00
#
_symmetry.space_group_name_H-M   'P 1'
#
loop_
_entity.id
_entity.type
_entity.pdbx_description
1 polymer ?
#
loop_
_entity_poly.entity_id
_entity_poly.type
_entity_poly.pdbx_seq_one_letter_code
_entity_poly.pdbx_strand_id
1 'polypeptide(L)'
;MVGFNSDAEYESWISNVLLPRCESIIEDYCGQKFDGETVGETVKTVCALLASKTLQFMVMNAAGPAVRIDDWHVQTASSEVFSLDLKKLLGPYVRIRRHLKSTGYKIVDMAERWNEPLSE
;
A
#
# COMPACT_ATOMS: atom_id res chain seq x y z
N MET A 1 -21.93 15.83 -7.13
CA MET A 1 -21.17 15.52 -5.90
C MET A 1 -21.14 14.00 -5.74
N VAL A 2 -20.04 13.41 -5.29
CA VAL A 2 -19.83 11.94 -5.25
C VAL A 2 -20.77 11.30 -4.23
N GLY A 3 -22.06 11.12 -4.54
CA GLY A 3 -23.02 10.38 -3.70
C GLY A 3 -23.29 10.90 -2.27
N PHE A 4 -22.65 11.99 -1.82
CA PHE A 4 -22.82 12.56 -0.49
C PHE A 4 -24.00 13.54 -0.45
N ASN A 5 -24.71 13.56 0.68
CA ASN A 5 -25.92 14.37 0.86
C ASN A 5 -25.61 15.79 1.36
N SER A 6 -24.40 16.03 1.88
CA SER A 6 -23.94 17.35 2.33
C SER A 6 -22.42 17.48 2.32
N ASP A 7 -21.92 18.72 2.35
CA ASP A 7 -20.48 19.01 2.43
C ASP A 7 -19.88 18.52 3.76
N ALA A 8 -20.64 18.60 4.86
CA ALA A 8 -20.19 18.11 6.17
C ALA A 8 -19.99 16.58 6.19
N GLU A 9 -20.86 15.84 5.49
CA GLU A 9 -20.72 14.38 5.33
C GLU A 9 -19.46 14.04 4.51
N TYR A 10 -19.19 14.82 3.47
CA TYR A 10 -18.00 14.66 2.64
C TYR A 10 -16.70 14.94 3.41
N GLU A 11 -16.63 16.03 4.16
CA GLU A 11 -15.46 16.37 5.00
C GLU A 11 -15.22 15.33 6.10
N SER A 12 -16.31 14.85 6.72
CA SER A 12 -16.25 13.75 7.70
C SER A 12 -15.71 12.48 7.07
N TRP A 13 -16.17 12.11 5.87
CA TRP A 13 -15.69 10.93 5.16
C TRP A 13 -14.21 11.05 4.75
N ILE A 14 -13.77 12.23 4.29
CA ILE A 14 -12.34 12.47 3.98
C ILE A 14 -11.49 12.22 5.23
N SER A 15 -11.87 12.86 6.33
CA SER A 15 -11.09 12.86 7.57
C SER A 15 -11.09 11.48 8.26
N ASN A 16 -12.23 10.80 8.26
CA ASN A 16 -12.41 9.58 9.04
C ASN A 16 -12.18 8.28 8.25
N VAL A 17 -12.22 8.32 6.91
CA VAL A 17 -12.16 7.12 6.07
C VAL A 17 -11.03 7.20 5.05
N LEU A 18 -10.98 8.28 4.26
CA LEU A 18 -10.03 8.36 3.14
C LEU A 18 -8.59 8.53 3.62
N LEU A 19 -8.33 9.49 4.51
CA LEU A 19 -6.99 9.76 5.01
C LEU A 19 -6.41 8.57 5.80
N PRO A 20 -7.13 7.96 6.78
CA PRO A 20 -6.60 6.81 7.50
C PRO A 20 -6.32 5.60 6.60
N ARG A 21 -7.12 5.42 5.54
CA ARG A 21 -6.86 4.37 4.55
C ARG A 21 -5.60 4.63 3.74
N CYS A 22 -5.36 5.88 3.35
CA CYS A 22 -4.14 6.28 2.64
C CYS A 22 -2.90 6.10 3.52
N GLU A 23 -3.00 6.48 4.80
CA GLU A 23 -1.96 6.25 5.80
C GLU A 23 -1.63 4.76 5.94
N SER A 24 -2.63 3.89 6.11
CA SER A 24 -2.42 2.45 6.20
C SER A 24 -1.70 1.87 4.99
N ILE A 25 -2.02 2.31 3.76
CA ILE A 25 -1.35 1.85 2.54
C ILE A 25 0.13 2.24 2.55
N ILE A 26 0.44 3.46 3.00
CA ILE A 26 1.80 3.97 3.08
C ILE A 26 2.59 3.25 4.18
N GLU A 27 1.98 3.02 5.34
CA GLU A 27 2.59 2.27 6.44
C GLU A 27 2.90 0.82 6.05
N ASP A 28 1.98 0.15 5.36
CA ASP A 28 2.17 -1.21 4.86
C ASP A 28 3.32 -1.28 3.84
N TYR A 29 3.41 -0.29 2.95
CA TYR A 29 4.51 -0.20 1.97
C TYR A 29 5.86 0.09 2.64
N CYS A 30 5.89 1.02 3.58
CA CYS A 30 7.11 1.41 4.28
C CYS A 30 7.52 0.38 5.36
N GLY A 31 6.61 -0.47 5.84
CA GLY A 31 6.88 -1.44 6.91
C GLY A 31 7.17 -0.78 8.26
N GLN A 32 6.67 0.43 8.48
CA GLN A 32 6.78 1.19 9.72
C GLN A 32 5.53 2.04 9.93
N LYS A 33 5.24 2.34 11.20
CA LYS A 33 4.15 3.26 11.56
C LYS A 33 4.68 4.68 11.66
N PHE A 34 3.88 5.63 11.22
CA PHE A 34 4.21 7.05 11.28
C PHE A 34 3.34 7.72 12.34
N ASP A 35 3.92 8.08 13.48
CA ASP A 35 3.27 8.85 14.52
C ASP A 35 3.40 10.36 14.24
N GLY A 36 2.29 11.09 14.45
CA GLY A 36 2.03 12.42 13.88
C GLY A 36 3.07 13.52 14.14
N GLU A 37 3.97 13.33 15.09
CA GLU A 37 4.99 14.31 15.46
C GLU A 37 6.29 14.19 14.63
N THR A 38 6.59 13.02 14.06
CA THR A 38 7.87 12.74 13.37
C THR A 38 7.74 12.48 11.86
N VAL A 39 6.55 12.72 11.29
CA VAL A 39 6.27 12.42 9.89
C VAL A 39 6.95 13.43 8.97
N GLY A 40 7.86 12.94 8.12
CA GLY A 40 8.52 13.75 7.10
C GLY A 40 7.53 14.36 6.10
N GLU A 41 7.82 15.57 5.63
CA GLU A 41 6.95 16.30 4.70
C GLU A 41 6.66 15.53 3.41
N THR A 42 7.64 14.76 2.91
CA THR A 42 7.48 13.88 1.74
C THR A 42 6.38 12.83 1.95
N VAL A 43 6.25 12.28 3.15
CA VAL A 43 5.21 11.27 3.44
C VAL A 43 3.82 11.93 3.44
N LYS A 44 3.71 13.14 4.00
CA LYS A 44 2.46 13.92 4.00
C LYS A 44 2.03 14.28 2.58
N THR A 45 2.96 14.71 1.73
CA THR A 45 2.64 15.04 0.33
C THR A 45 2.24 13.81 -0.47
N VAL A 46 2.90 12.66 -0.26
CA VAL A 46 2.50 11.39 -0.88
C VAL A 46 1.09 10.96 -0.43
N CYS A 47 0.76 11.12 0.86
CA CYS A 47 -0.58 10.83 1.38
C CYS A 47 -1.65 11.71 0.72
N ALA A 48 -1.41 13.02 0.61
CA ALA A 48 -2.32 13.95 -0.05
C ALA A 48 -2.51 13.62 -1.55
N LEU A 49 -1.43 13.27 -2.26
CA LEU A 49 -1.50 12.85 -3.66
C LEU A 49 -2.26 11.54 -3.84
N LEU A 50 -2.07 10.57 -2.94
CA LEU A 50 -2.78 9.29 -2.94
C LEU A 50 -4.29 9.50 -2.72
N ALA A 51 -4.66 10.36 -1.77
CA ALA A 51 -6.04 10.73 -1.51
C ALA A 51 -6.68 11.40 -2.74
N SER A 52 -5.97 12.35 -3.38
CA SER A 52 -6.43 13.01 -4.61
C SER A 52 -6.66 12.03 -5.77
N LYS A 53 -5.72 11.11 -6.02
CA LYS A 53 -5.87 10.07 -7.05
C LYS A 53 -7.05 9.13 -6.76
N THR A 54 -7.26 8.79 -5.50
CA THR A 54 -8.40 7.97 -5.08
C THR A 54 -9.72 8.68 -5.35
N LEU A 55 -9.82 9.97 -5.04
CA LEU A 55 -11.00 10.80 -5.35
C LEU A 55 -11.25 10.88 -6.86
N GLN A 56 -10.21 11.11 -7.66
CA GLN A 56 -10.34 11.15 -9.12
C GLN A 56 -10.86 9.82 -9.66
N PHE A 57 -10.39 8.69 -9.14
CA PHE A 57 -10.88 7.38 -9.51
C PHE A 57 -12.37 7.19 -9.17
N MET A 58 -12.82 7.66 -8.00
CA MET A 58 -14.24 7.63 -7.63
C MET A 58 -15.10 8.48 -8.56
N VAL A 59 -14.63 9.67 -8.93
CA VAL A 59 -15.33 10.56 -9.88
C VAL A 59 -15.41 9.93 -11.27
N MET A 60 -14.32 9.32 -11.75
CA MET A 60 -14.31 8.61 -13.03
C MET A 60 -15.29 7.42 -13.05
N ASN A 61 -15.32 6.63 -11.98
CA ASN A 61 -16.26 5.52 -11.85
C ASN A 61 -17.72 5.99 -11.81
N ALA A 62 -17.98 7.15 -11.19
CA ALA A 62 -19.31 7.75 -11.18
C ALA A 62 -19.74 8.29 -12.56
N ALA A 63 -18.81 8.84 -13.34
CA ALA A 63 -19.09 9.41 -14.67
C ALA A 63 -19.29 8.34 -15.76
N GLY A 64 -18.84 7.11 -15.52
CA GLY A 64 -18.88 6.02 -16.49
C GLY A 64 -17.47 5.45 -16.66
N PRO A 65 -17.20 4.23 -16.16
CA PRO A 65 -15.84 3.68 -16.14
C PRO A 65 -15.38 3.17 -17.50
N ALA A 66 -16.27 3.10 -18.48
CA ALA A 66 -16.01 2.61 -19.82
C ALA A 66 -15.38 3.71 -20.67
N VAL A 67 -14.08 3.59 -20.93
CA VAL A 67 -13.39 4.40 -21.93
C VAL A 67 -13.33 3.58 -23.21
N ARG A 68 -13.86 4.13 -24.31
CA ARG A 68 -13.74 3.53 -25.64
C ARG A 68 -12.34 3.84 -26.15
N ILE A 69 -11.53 2.80 -26.32
CA ILE A 69 -10.14 2.94 -26.76
C ILE A 69 -10.05 2.78 -28.28
N ASP A 70 -10.83 1.86 -28.85
CA ASP A 70 -10.95 1.64 -30.30
C ASP A 70 -12.41 1.48 -30.73
N ASP A 71 -12.65 1.33 -32.03
CA ASP A 71 -13.97 1.07 -32.59
C ASP A 71 -14.67 -0.16 -31.96
N TRP A 72 -13.92 -1.13 -31.44
CA TRP A 72 -14.48 -2.39 -30.88
C TRP A 72 -13.98 -2.74 -29.46
N HIS A 73 -13.09 -1.94 -28.85
CA HIS A 73 -12.55 -2.21 -27.53
C HIS A 73 -13.03 -1.18 -26.49
N VAL A 74 -13.68 -1.69 -25.45
CA VAL A 74 -14.02 -0.94 -24.24
C VAL A 74 -13.13 -1.45 -23.13
N GLN A 75 -12.40 -0.54 -22.47
CA GLN A 75 -11.68 -0.86 -21.24
C GLN A 75 -12.25 -0.07 -20.07
N THR A 76 -12.27 -0.71 -18.91
CA THR A 76 -12.52 -0.04 -17.65
C THR A 76 -11.28 0.80 -17.32
N ALA A 77 -11.46 2.07 -16.97
CA ALA A 77 -10.36 2.92 -16.53
C ALA A 77 -9.67 2.32 -15.29
N SER A 78 -8.55 1.62 -15.48
CA SER A 78 -7.71 1.18 -14.37
C SER A 78 -6.81 2.34 -13.96
N SER A 79 -7.17 3.06 -12.90
CA SER A 79 -6.27 4.07 -12.33
C SER A 79 -5.27 3.37 -11.39
N GLU A 80 -3.98 3.49 -11.67
CA GLU A 80 -2.94 3.11 -10.71
C GLU A 80 -2.92 4.16 -9.58
N VAL A 81 -3.78 3.96 -8.58
CA VAL A 81 -3.94 4.87 -7.44
C VAL A 81 -2.61 5.07 -6.72
N PHE A 82 -1.86 3.97 -6.51
CA PHE A 82 -0.53 3.99 -5.88
C PHE A 82 0.59 3.74 -6.91
N SER A 83 0.90 4.79 -7.66
CA SER A 83 1.84 4.76 -8.78
C SER A 83 3.29 4.52 -8.37
N LEU A 84 4.08 3.98 -9.31
CA LEU A 84 5.53 3.76 -9.16
C LEU A 84 6.30 5.00 -8.70
N ASP A 85 5.92 6.19 -9.14
CA ASP A 85 6.62 7.42 -8.74
C ASP A 85 6.41 7.78 -7.27
N LEU A 86 5.21 7.51 -6.72
CA LEU A 86 4.95 7.69 -5.28
C LEU A 86 5.76 6.69 -4.46
N LYS A 87 5.86 5.45 -4.95
CA LYS A 87 6.70 4.39 -4.35
C LYS A 87 8.19 4.75 -4.34
N LYS A 88 8.69 5.41 -5.40
CA LYS A 88 10.06 5.92 -5.46
C LYS A 88 10.32 7.01 -4.44
N LEU A 89 9.39 7.97 -4.29
CA LEU A 89 9.49 9.03 -3.27
C LEU A 89 9.54 8.48 -1.84
N LEU A 90 8.80 7.38 -1.59
CA LEU A 90 8.81 6.69 -0.30
C LEU A 90 10.05 5.81 -0.07
N GLY A 91 10.89 5.58 -1.10
CA GLY A 91 12.06 4.69 -1.03
C GLY A 91 12.94 4.88 0.22
N PRO A 92 13.32 6.11 0.62
CA PRO A 92 14.13 6.35 1.82
C PRO A 92 13.44 5.95 3.14
N TYR A 93 12.11 5.90 3.16
CA TYR A 93 11.30 5.57 4.32
C TYR A 93 10.95 4.09 4.43
N VAL A 94 11.36 3.27 3.46
CA VAL A 94 11.09 1.83 3.49
C VAL A 94 12.04 1.15 4.47
N ARG A 95 11.47 0.48 5.47
CA ARG A 95 12.22 -0.33 6.43
C ARG A 95 12.82 -1.54 5.71
N ILE A 96 14.13 -1.49 5.49
CA ILE A 96 14.87 -2.61 4.91
C ILE A 96 14.78 -3.79 5.89
N ARG A 97 14.11 -4.87 5.48
CA ARG A 97 14.18 -6.14 6.21
C ARG A 97 15.62 -6.65 6.07
N ARG A 98 16.43 -6.50 7.13
CA ARG A 98 17.75 -7.12 7.17
C ARG A 98 17.54 -8.62 6.96
N HIS A 99 18.19 -9.20 5.95
CA HIS A 99 18.24 -10.64 5.80
C HIS A 99 18.89 -11.21 7.07
N LEU A 100 18.07 -11.82 7.94
CA LEU A 100 18.61 -12.70 8.96
C LEU A 100 19.21 -13.88 8.19
N LYS A 101 20.54 -13.95 8.11
CA LYS A 101 21.17 -15.23 7.79
C LYS A 101 20.63 -16.20 8.84
N SER A 102 19.94 -17.26 8.42
CA SER A 102 19.53 -18.32 9.32
C SER A 102 20.76 -18.68 10.14
N THR A 103 20.69 -18.48 11.46
CA THR A 103 21.70 -18.99 12.38
C THR A 103 21.87 -20.45 11.99
N GLY A 104 23.05 -20.80 11.48
CA GLY A 104 23.26 -22.09 10.86
C GLY A 104 22.74 -23.18 11.79
N TYR A 105 21.85 -24.04 11.27
CA TYR A 105 21.71 -25.35 11.87
C TYR A 105 23.15 -25.86 12.03
N LYS A 106 23.58 -26.06 13.28
CA LYS A 106 24.86 -26.68 13.52
C LYS A 106 24.79 -27.99 12.75
N ILE A 107 25.61 -28.14 11.72
CA ILE A 107 25.70 -29.35 10.90
C ILE A 107 25.89 -30.60 11.80
N VAL A 108 26.39 -30.37 13.01
CA VAL A 108 26.48 -31.33 14.12
C VAL A 108 25.13 -31.96 14.50
N ASP A 109 24.03 -31.19 14.62
CA ASP A 109 22.70 -31.73 14.99
C ASP A 109 22.09 -32.60 13.87
N MET A 110 22.46 -32.35 12.61
CA MET A 110 22.05 -33.22 11.51
C MET A 110 22.79 -34.55 11.56
N ALA A 111 24.10 -34.55 11.79
CA ALA A 111 24.90 -35.78 11.82
C ALA A 111 24.47 -36.76 12.93
N GLU A 112 24.04 -36.25 14.09
CA GLU A 112 23.56 -37.07 15.20
C GLU A 112 22.25 -37.80 14.85
N ARG A 113 21.35 -37.15 14.11
CA ARG A 113 20.04 -37.71 13.70
C ARG A 113 20.11 -38.79 12.63
N TRP A 114 21.22 -38.90 11.89
CA TRP A 114 21.43 -39.97 10.90
C TRP A 114 22.21 -41.18 11.45
N ASN A 115 22.73 -41.09 12.67
CA ASN A 115 23.49 -42.16 13.32
C ASN A 115 22.70 -42.95 14.38
N GLU A 116 21.42 -42.65 14.59
CA GLU A 116 20.55 -43.48 15.43
C GLU A 116 20.18 -44.76 14.66
N PRO A 117 20.50 -45.97 15.18
CA PRO A 117 19.98 -47.18 14.57
C PRO A 117 18.46 -47.19 14.73
N LEU A 118 17.75 -47.37 13.61
CA LEU A 118 16.30 -47.61 13.62
C LEU A 118 16.06 -48.85 14.49
N SER A 119 15.54 -48.65 15.70
CA SER A 119 15.08 -49.74 16.55
C SER A 119 13.94 -50.47 15.84
N GLU A 120 14.10 -51.77 15.64
CA GLU A 120 13.10 -52.71 15.12
C GLU A 120 11.79 -52.70 15.92
#